data_AF-A0A223HHH0-F1
#
_entry.id   AF-A0A223HHH0-F1
#
_cell.length_a   1.000
_cell.length_b   1.000
_cell.length_c   1.000
_cell.angle_alpha   90.00
_cell.angle_beta   90.00
_cell.angle_gamma   90.00
#
_symmetry.space_group_name_H-M   'P 1'
#
loop_
_entity.id
_entity.type
_entity.pdbx_description
1 polymer ?
#
loop_
_entity_poly.entity_id
_entity_poly.type
_entity_poly.pdbx_seq_one_letter_code
_entity_poly.pdbx_strand_id
1 'polypeptide(L)'
;MAKALVLFQLSVLLLSSFTVVLSQEEGIGGWFIDKHHGHFPPAEAPKTHKGYHHPKHSPAPSPSYTPSKPPTKPPTYSPSKPPAKPPVKPPAKPPTKPPTYSPSKPPAKPPVKPPTPSPYPAPITRKPVAVRGLVYCKPCKFRGVKTLNQASPLLGAVVKLVCNNTKKTLVEQGKTDKNGFFWIMPKLLSSGAYHKCKVFLVSSNNTYCDVPTDYNGGKSGALLKYTPLPKPPAASSLPVKLPTYDVFTVGPFGFEPSKKVPCKK
;
A
#
# COMPACT_ATOMS: atom_id res chain seq x y z
N MET A 1 -10.18 56.26 -23.86
CA MET A 1 -9.66 55.62 -25.09
C MET A 1 -8.36 54.85 -24.84
N ALA A 2 -7.36 55.41 -24.16
CA ALA A 2 -6.05 54.76 -23.95
C ALA A 2 -6.06 53.45 -23.13
N LYS A 3 -6.92 53.33 -22.11
CA LYS A 3 -6.98 52.13 -21.24
C LYS A 3 -7.52 50.87 -21.96
N ALA A 4 -8.37 51.04 -22.97
CA ALA A 4 -8.93 49.93 -23.74
C ALA A 4 -7.89 49.34 -24.72
N LEU A 5 -7.02 50.19 -25.27
CA LEU A 5 -5.94 49.76 -26.16
C LEU A 5 -4.89 48.91 -25.44
N VAL A 6 -4.59 49.24 -24.18
CA VAL A 6 -3.64 48.47 -23.34
C VAL A 6 -4.19 47.09 -23.00
N LEU A 7 -5.49 46.98 -22.68
CA LEU A 7 -6.13 45.69 -22.41
C LEU A 7 -6.21 44.81 -23.67
N PHE A 8 -6.43 45.42 -24.85
CA PHE A 8 -6.43 44.70 -26.13
C PHE A 8 -5.03 44.21 -26.49
N GLN A 9 -3.98 45.02 -26.28
CA GLN A 9 -2.59 44.62 -26.48
C GLN A 9 -2.16 43.49 -25.53
N LEU A 10 -2.55 43.55 -24.24
CA LEU A 10 -2.29 42.45 -23.29
C LEU A 10 -3.02 41.16 -23.67
N SER A 11 -4.24 41.26 -24.20
CA SER A 11 -4.99 40.10 -24.72
C SER A 11 -4.26 39.44 -25.89
N VAL A 12 -3.74 40.20 -26.85
CA VAL A 12 -3.03 39.66 -28.02
C VAL A 12 -1.71 38.99 -27.63
N LEU A 13 -0.96 39.57 -26.67
CA LEU A 13 0.28 38.99 -26.13
C LEU A 13 0.06 37.69 -25.35
N LEU A 14 -1.07 37.55 -24.64
CA LEU A 14 -1.42 36.32 -23.95
C LEU A 14 -1.81 35.20 -24.92
N LEU A 15 -2.47 35.51 -26.04
CA LEU A 15 -2.82 34.49 -27.04
C LEU A 15 -1.61 34.01 -27.88
N SER A 16 -0.60 34.86 -28.15
CA SER A 16 0.60 34.43 -28.90
C SER A 16 1.56 33.55 -28.09
N SER A 17 1.43 33.54 -26.76
CA SER A 17 2.26 32.72 -25.86
C SER A 17 1.84 31.24 -25.83
N PHE A 18 0.62 30.90 -26.27
CA PHE A 18 0.14 29.51 -26.27
C PHE A 18 0.46 28.72 -27.55
N THR A 19 0.92 29.37 -28.63
CA THR A 19 1.24 28.71 -29.90
C THR A 19 2.68 28.21 -30.02
N VAL A 20 3.57 28.51 -29.06
CA VAL A 20 5.00 28.13 -29.13
C VAL A 20 5.31 26.76 -28.48
N VAL A 21 4.34 26.09 -27.85
CA VAL A 21 4.57 24.78 -27.17
C VAL A 21 4.15 23.55 -28.03
N LEU A 22 3.79 23.74 -29.30
CA LEU A 22 3.34 22.66 -30.19
C LEU A 22 4.24 22.37 -31.40
N SER A 23 5.55 22.65 -31.34
CA SER A 23 6.45 22.34 -32.47
C SER A 23 7.84 21.83 -32.09
N GLN A 24 7.98 21.07 -31.00
CA GLN A 24 9.25 20.40 -30.73
C GLN A 24 9.06 19.05 -30.04
N GLU A 25 8.77 18.01 -30.83
CA GLU A 25 9.53 16.75 -30.80
C GLU A 25 9.13 15.88 -32.01
N GLU A 26 9.65 16.23 -33.19
CA GLU A 26 9.93 15.22 -34.20
C GLU A 26 11.37 14.72 -34.00
N GLY A 27 11.52 13.40 -33.97
CA GLY A 27 12.73 12.76 -34.48
C GLY A 27 13.59 12.04 -33.45
N ILE A 28 13.20 10.81 -33.07
CA ILE A 28 14.19 9.74 -32.93
C ILE A 28 13.62 8.36 -33.28
N GLY A 29 14.12 7.81 -34.38
CA GLY A 29 14.54 6.40 -34.46
C GLY A 29 13.48 5.36 -34.74
N GLY A 30 13.23 5.10 -36.03
CA GLY A 30 12.61 3.86 -36.48
C GLY A 30 13.46 2.64 -36.13
N TRP A 31 12.79 1.62 -35.60
CA TRP A 31 13.19 0.22 -35.70
C TRP A 31 11.98 -0.56 -36.21
N PHE A 32 11.98 -0.83 -37.51
CA PHE A 32 11.29 -1.99 -38.07
C PHE A 32 11.92 -3.25 -37.46
N ILE A 33 11.09 -4.21 -37.05
CA ILE A 33 11.24 -5.66 -37.30
C ILE A 33 9.98 -6.38 -36.77
N ASP A 34 9.34 -7.05 -37.73
CA ASP A 34 8.48 -8.24 -37.66
C ASP A 34 7.10 -8.26 -36.99
N LYS A 35 6.10 -8.26 -37.89
CA LYS A 35 4.82 -8.96 -37.76
C LYS A 35 5.06 -10.44 -37.45
N HIS A 36 4.81 -10.85 -36.21
CA HIS A 36 4.37 -12.21 -35.93
C HIS A 36 2.91 -12.19 -35.45
N HIS A 37 2.02 -12.55 -36.37
CA HIS A 37 0.65 -12.92 -36.05
C HIS A 37 0.64 -14.30 -35.37
N GLY A 38 0.82 -14.30 -34.05
CA GLY A 38 0.50 -15.45 -33.21
C GLY A 38 -1.02 -15.57 -33.07
N HIS A 39 -1.62 -16.42 -33.88
CA HIS A 39 -2.97 -16.94 -33.64
C HIS A 39 -2.92 -17.78 -32.35
N PHE A 40 -3.32 -17.21 -31.22
CA PHE A 40 -3.59 -17.99 -30.01
C PHE A 40 -4.98 -18.63 -30.15
N PRO A 41 -5.11 -19.97 -30.08
CA PRO A 41 -6.42 -20.60 -30.05
C PRO A 41 -7.18 -20.18 -28.78
N PRO A 42 -8.52 -20.10 -28.82
CA PRO A 42 -9.33 -19.78 -27.65
C PRO A 42 -9.13 -20.81 -26.53
N ALA A 43 -9.04 -20.33 -25.29
CA ALA A 43 -8.98 -21.17 -24.10
C ALA A 43 -10.21 -22.09 -24.01
N GLU A 44 -9.95 -23.39 -23.86
CA GLU A 44 -10.96 -24.44 -23.72
C GLU A 44 -11.75 -24.25 -22.42
N ALA A 45 -13.08 -24.31 -22.50
CA ALA A 45 -13.98 -24.16 -21.37
C ALA A 45 -13.86 -25.34 -20.38
N PRO A 46 -13.91 -25.12 -19.04
CA PRO A 46 -13.86 -26.22 -18.08
C PRO A 46 -15.09 -27.13 -18.22
N LYS A 47 -14.84 -28.43 -18.38
CA LYS A 47 -15.86 -29.48 -18.45
C LYS A 47 -16.62 -29.58 -17.11
N THR A 48 -17.92 -29.80 -17.23
CA THR A 48 -18.86 -29.99 -16.11
C THR A 48 -18.57 -31.31 -15.38
N HIS A 49 -18.14 -31.24 -14.12
CA HIS A 49 -18.18 -32.41 -13.24
C HIS A 49 -19.59 -32.59 -12.68
N LYS A 50 -20.33 -33.58 -13.20
CA LYS A 50 -21.47 -34.18 -12.51
C LYS A 50 -20.92 -35.07 -11.38
N GLY A 51 -20.97 -34.56 -10.15
CA GLY A 51 -20.70 -35.33 -8.94
C GLY A 51 -21.89 -35.20 -7.99
N TYR A 52 -22.69 -36.25 -7.89
CA TYR A 52 -23.72 -36.41 -6.86
C TYR A 52 -23.02 -36.53 -5.49
N HIS A 53 -23.16 -35.53 -4.64
CA HIS A 53 -22.96 -35.70 -3.20
C HIS A 53 -24.15 -35.11 -2.47
N HIS A 54 -25.00 -36.00 -1.96
CA HIS A 54 -26.08 -35.67 -1.05
C HIS A 54 -25.52 -35.16 0.29
N PRO A 55 -26.16 -34.16 0.91
CA PRO A 55 -25.76 -33.63 2.21
C PRO A 55 -26.33 -34.51 3.33
N LYS A 56 -25.47 -35.04 4.19
CA LYS A 56 -25.86 -35.55 5.51
C LYS A 56 -24.91 -35.01 6.57
N HIS A 57 -25.20 -33.83 7.09
CA HIS A 57 -24.79 -33.45 8.43
C HIS A 57 -25.93 -32.71 9.12
N SER A 58 -26.47 -33.34 10.15
CA SER A 58 -27.47 -32.79 11.06
C SER A 58 -26.93 -31.57 11.83
N PRO A 59 -27.80 -30.67 12.33
CA PRO A 59 -27.37 -29.47 13.05
C PRO A 59 -26.86 -29.83 14.44
N ALA A 60 -25.62 -29.44 14.75
CA ALA A 60 -25.09 -29.49 16.12
C ALA A 60 -25.67 -28.32 16.95
N PRO A 61 -25.97 -28.53 18.24
CA PRO A 61 -26.61 -27.53 19.10
C PRO A 61 -25.71 -26.33 19.43
N SER A 62 -26.36 -25.19 19.63
CA SER A 62 -25.78 -23.87 19.89
C SER A 62 -24.86 -23.84 21.13
N PRO A 63 -23.73 -23.09 21.10
CA PRO A 63 -22.90 -22.94 22.28
C PRO A 63 -23.55 -21.98 23.30
N SER A 64 -23.78 -22.53 24.50
CA SER A 64 -24.20 -21.81 25.69
C SER A 64 -23.06 -20.95 26.23
N TYR A 65 -23.31 -19.65 26.46
CA TYR A 65 -22.38 -18.74 27.11
C TYR A 65 -22.52 -18.84 28.63
N THR A 66 -21.50 -19.34 29.32
CA THR A 66 -21.33 -19.15 30.77
C THR A 66 -20.09 -18.29 31.04
N PRO A 67 -20.18 -17.24 31.89
CA PRO A 67 -19.03 -16.42 32.25
C PRO A 67 -18.12 -17.17 33.23
N SER A 68 -16.84 -17.34 32.88
CA SER A 68 -15.83 -17.88 33.80
C SER A 68 -15.27 -16.76 34.70
N LYS A 69 -15.09 -17.11 35.97
CA LYS A 69 -14.76 -16.28 37.15
C LYS A 69 -13.53 -15.33 37.00
N PRO A 70 -13.45 -14.27 37.83
CA PRO A 70 -12.31 -13.35 37.84
C PRO A 70 -11.03 -13.98 38.42
N PRO A 71 -9.83 -13.55 37.97
CA PRO A 71 -8.57 -14.02 38.53
C PRO A 71 -8.32 -13.38 39.90
N THR A 72 -8.09 -14.22 40.91
CA THR A 72 -7.73 -13.81 42.27
C THR A 72 -6.33 -14.35 42.60
N LYS A 73 -5.30 -13.51 42.52
CA LYS A 73 -4.18 -13.45 43.50
C LYS A 73 -3.14 -12.39 43.11
N PRO A 74 -2.71 -11.51 44.04
CA PRO A 74 -1.55 -10.64 43.84
C PRO A 74 -0.23 -11.41 43.98
N PRO A 75 0.88 -10.92 43.40
CA PRO A 75 2.21 -11.50 43.61
C PRO A 75 2.74 -11.12 45.01
N THR A 76 3.08 -12.14 45.79
CA THR A 76 3.75 -11.99 47.09
C THR A 76 5.23 -11.64 46.86
N TYR A 77 5.63 -10.44 47.25
CA TYR A 77 7.04 -10.07 47.41
C TYR A 77 7.53 -10.51 48.79
N SER A 78 8.59 -11.33 48.83
CA SER A 78 9.41 -11.53 50.03
C SER A 78 10.88 -11.61 49.62
N PRO A 79 11.73 -10.64 50.00
CA PRO A 79 13.18 -10.81 49.91
C PRO A 79 13.66 -11.45 51.22
N SER A 80 14.29 -12.62 51.13
CA SER A 80 14.98 -13.19 52.29
C SER A 80 16.26 -13.92 51.86
N LYS A 81 17.39 -13.21 52.00
CA LYS A 81 18.57 -13.76 52.67
C LYS A 81 19.63 -12.68 52.92
N PRO A 82 20.16 -12.55 54.14
CA PRO A 82 21.32 -11.72 54.42
C PRO A 82 22.63 -12.42 53.99
N PRO A 83 23.67 -11.68 53.57
CA PRO A 83 24.99 -12.24 53.31
C PRO A 83 25.70 -12.57 54.63
N ALA A 84 26.23 -13.79 54.74
CA ALA A 84 27.08 -14.20 55.85
C ALA A 84 28.56 -14.26 55.40
N LYS A 85 29.40 -13.66 56.25
CA LYS A 85 30.86 -13.83 56.45
C LYS A 85 31.79 -12.74 55.87
N PRO A 86 32.65 -12.14 56.71
CA PRO A 86 33.75 -11.28 56.27
C PRO A 86 34.99 -12.11 55.88
N PRO A 87 35.84 -11.65 54.94
CA PRO A 87 37.15 -12.25 54.72
C PRO A 87 38.16 -11.78 55.78
N VAL A 88 38.74 -12.72 56.51
CA VAL A 88 39.92 -12.52 57.35
C VAL A 88 41.15 -13.02 56.58
N LYS A 89 42.07 -12.11 56.24
CA LYS A 89 43.55 -12.23 56.39
C LYS A 89 44.27 -11.13 55.57
N PRO A 90 45.30 -10.46 56.13
CA PRO A 90 46.18 -9.58 55.37
C PRO A 90 47.26 -10.38 54.62
N PRO A 91 47.64 -9.99 53.39
CA PRO A 91 48.86 -10.49 52.76
C PRO A 91 50.08 -9.82 53.40
N ALA A 92 50.99 -10.63 53.93
CA ALA A 92 52.31 -10.21 54.34
C ALA A 92 53.29 -10.29 53.17
N LYS A 93 54.19 -9.29 53.11
CA LYS A 93 55.47 -9.18 52.39
C LYS A 93 55.50 -8.25 51.14
N PRO A 94 56.49 -7.34 51.06
CA PRO A 94 56.73 -6.50 49.90
C PRO A 94 57.50 -7.27 48.81
N PRO A 95 57.29 -6.98 47.51
CA PRO A 95 58.10 -7.52 46.44
C PRO A 95 59.43 -6.76 46.30
N THR A 96 60.54 -7.48 46.47
CA THR A 96 61.91 -7.00 46.23
C THR A 96 62.43 -7.50 44.89
N LYS A 97 62.26 -6.73 43.80
CA LYS A 97 63.21 -6.57 42.68
C LYS A 97 62.64 -5.66 41.58
N PRO A 98 63.45 -4.79 40.95
CA PRO A 98 63.03 -4.04 39.76
C PRO A 98 62.95 -4.96 38.52
N PRO A 99 62.03 -4.70 37.58
CA PRO A 99 61.95 -5.44 36.34
C PRO A 99 62.99 -4.92 35.34
N THR A 100 63.88 -5.80 34.89
CA THR A 100 64.77 -5.55 33.75
C THR A 100 64.34 -6.45 32.60
N TYR A 101 63.45 -5.99 31.72
CA TYR A 101 63.36 -6.46 30.33
C TYR A 101 62.71 -5.38 29.46
N SER A 102 63.43 -4.99 28.42
CA SER A 102 63.09 -4.03 27.38
C SER A 102 61.96 -4.53 26.45
N PRO A 103 61.22 -3.64 25.77
CA PRO A 103 60.04 -3.99 25.00
C PRO A 103 60.44 -4.55 23.64
N SER A 104 60.06 -5.80 23.34
CA SER A 104 60.21 -6.36 22.00
C SER A 104 58.94 -7.10 21.57
N LYS A 105 57.97 -6.32 21.08
CA LYS A 105 57.14 -6.55 19.88
C LYS A 105 55.87 -5.68 19.94
N PRO A 106 55.42 -5.10 18.80
CA PRO A 106 54.06 -4.57 18.71
C PRO A 106 53.07 -5.73 18.90
N PRO A 107 51.99 -5.57 19.68
CA PRO A 107 50.91 -6.55 19.71
C PRO A 107 50.30 -6.64 18.31
N ALA A 108 50.23 -7.85 17.75
CA ALA A 108 49.39 -8.11 16.60
C ALA A 108 47.96 -7.66 16.94
N LYS A 109 47.37 -6.82 16.08
CA LYS A 109 46.00 -6.33 16.24
C LYS A 109 45.08 -7.53 16.55
N PRO A 110 44.26 -7.49 17.62
CA PRO A 110 43.31 -8.56 17.86
C PRO A 110 42.39 -8.69 16.63
N PRO A 111 41.98 -9.91 16.26
CA PRO A 111 41.01 -10.10 15.19
C PRO A 111 39.74 -9.34 15.56
N VAL A 112 39.42 -8.29 14.81
CA VAL A 112 38.14 -7.60 14.91
C VAL A 112 37.11 -8.59 14.41
N LYS A 113 36.48 -9.33 15.33
CA LYS A 113 35.29 -10.13 14.98
C LYS A 113 34.26 -9.18 14.36
N PRO A 114 33.65 -9.54 13.22
CA PRO A 114 32.54 -8.78 12.68
C PRO A 114 31.48 -8.61 13.77
N PRO A 115 30.88 -7.41 13.93
CA PRO A 115 29.82 -7.21 14.91
C PRO A 115 28.71 -8.21 14.63
N THR A 116 28.39 -9.02 15.64
CA THR A 116 27.26 -9.95 15.61
C THR A 116 25.99 -9.16 15.27
N PRO A 117 25.18 -9.58 14.28
CA PRO A 117 23.92 -8.93 13.99
C PRO A 117 23.08 -8.86 15.26
N SER A 118 22.74 -7.64 15.67
CA SER A 118 21.89 -7.39 16.83
C SER A 118 20.58 -8.19 16.69
N PRO A 119 20.12 -8.91 17.72
CA PRO A 119 18.90 -9.73 17.67
C PRO A 119 17.61 -8.88 17.65
N TYR A 120 17.74 -7.55 17.66
CA TYR A 120 16.60 -6.65 17.60
C TYR A 120 16.10 -6.55 16.15
N PRO A 121 14.82 -6.85 15.88
CA PRO A 121 14.23 -6.58 14.57
C PRO A 121 14.44 -5.11 14.23
N ALA A 122 14.89 -4.84 13.00
CA ALA A 122 15.08 -3.48 12.53
C ALA A 122 13.81 -2.63 12.82
N PRO A 123 13.96 -1.35 13.23
CA PRO A 123 12.82 -0.48 13.46
C PRO A 123 11.90 -0.50 12.24
N ILE A 124 10.60 -0.75 12.44
CA ILE A 124 9.61 -0.67 11.36
C ILE A 124 9.53 0.81 10.95
N THR A 125 10.33 1.21 9.95
CA THR A 125 10.34 2.58 9.44
C THR A 125 8.99 2.86 8.81
N ARG A 126 8.18 3.71 9.47
CA ARG A 126 6.89 4.11 8.93
C ARG A 126 7.12 5.03 7.74
N LYS A 127 6.51 4.68 6.61
CA LYS A 127 6.60 5.48 5.38
C LYS A 127 5.27 6.16 5.08
N PRO A 128 5.28 7.30 4.37
CA PRO A 128 4.10 7.84 3.70
C PRO A 128 3.39 6.78 2.86
N VAL A 129 2.09 6.97 2.64
CA VAL A 129 1.23 6.02 1.94
C VAL A 129 0.78 6.60 0.61
N ALA A 130 0.88 5.80 -0.45
CA ALA A 130 0.17 6.03 -1.70
C ALA A 130 -0.91 4.95 -1.88
N VAL A 131 -2.15 5.38 -2.07
CA VAL A 131 -3.27 4.48 -2.34
C VAL A 131 -3.56 4.46 -3.83
N ARG A 132 -3.57 3.27 -4.43
CA ARG A 132 -3.89 3.04 -5.84
C ARG A 132 -5.13 2.15 -5.96
N GLY A 133 -6.02 2.46 -6.89
CA GLY A 133 -7.12 1.55 -7.23
C GLY A 133 -7.61 1.76 -8.66
N LEU A 134 -8.55 0.91 -9.08
CA LEU A 134 -9.24 1.01 -10.37
C LEU A 134 -10.74 1.14 -10.17
N VAL A 135 -11.38 1.87 -11.07
CA VAL A 135 -12.84 1.96 -11.18
C VAL A 135 -13.25 1.61 -12.60
N TYR A 136 -14.25 0.74 -12.71
CA TYR A 136 -14.83 0.31 -13.97
C TYR A 136 -16.27 0.79 -14.12
N CYS A 137 -16.71 0.89 -15.38
CA CYS A 137 -18.09 1.00 -15.77
C CYS A 137 -18.60 -0.35 -16.28
N LYS A 138 -19.61 -0.90 -15.62
CA LYS A 138 -20.26 -2.14 -16.05
C LYS A 138 -21.12 -1.90 -17.30
N PRO A 139 -21.21 -2.86 -18.23
CA PRO A 139 -22.16 -2.77 -19.32
C PRO A 139 -23.59 -3.05 -18.83
N CYS A 140 -24.57 -2.53 -19.57
CA CYS A 140 -26.00 -2.60 -19.25
C CYS A 140 -26.52 -4.01 -18.97
N LYS A 141 -26.03 -5.01 -19.71
CA LYS A 141 -26.41 -6.42 -19.53
C LYS A 141 -26.08 -6.98 -18.14
N PHE A 142 -25.18 -6.35 -17.39
CA PHE A 142 -24.79 -6.75 -16.04
C PHE A 142 -25.27 -5.78 -14.95
N ARG A 143 -26.22 -4.88 -15.25
CA ARG A 143 -26.85 -4.01 -14.25
C ARG A 143 -27.47 -4.87 -13.13
N GLY A 144 -27.20 -4.54 -11.86
CA GLY A 144 -27.64 -5.31 -10.70
C GLY A 144 -26.87 -6.62 -10.44
N VAL A 145 -26.04 -7.10 -11.37
CA VAL A 145 -25.24 -8.32 -11.21
C VAL A 145 -23.88 -7.99 -10.58
N LYS A 146 -23.41 -8.79 -9.63
CA LYS A 146 -22.11 -8.62 -8.96
C LYS A 146 -20.96 -9.13 -9.84
N THR A 147 -20.74 -8.51 -11.00
CA THR A 147 -19.65 -8.84 -11.93
C THR A 147 -19.06 -7.58 -12.58
N LEU A 148 -17.78 -7.68 -12.97
CA LEU A 148 -17.06 -6.70 -13.81
C LEU A 148 -16.71 -7.27 -15.19
N ASN A 149 -17.38 -8.35 -15.61
CA ASN A 149 -17.16 -8.92 -16.94
C ASN A 149 -17.48 -7.88 -18.02
N GLN A 150 -16.55 -7.71 -18.97
CA GLN A 150 -16.67 -6.72 -20.05
C GLN A 150 -16.88 -5.28 -19.58
N ALA A 151 -16.48 -4.98 -18.34
CA ALA A 151 -16.51 -3.61 -17.83
C ALA A 151 -15.35 -2.81 -18.42
N SER A 152 -15.59 -1.55 -18.76
CA SER A 152 -14.58 -0.64 -19.30
C SER A 152 -14.02 0.25 -18.19
N PRO A 153 -12.75 0.70 -18.26
CA PRO A 153 -12.23 1.66 -17.30
C PRO A 153 -13.05 2.95 -17.29
N LEU A 154 -13.32 3.51 -16.11
CA LEU A 154 -14.14 4.71 -15.98
C LEU A 154 -13.29 5.93 -15.66
N LEU A 155 -13.21 6.88 -16.58
CA LEU A 155 -12.58 8.18 -16.40
C LEU A 155 -13.41 9.09 -15.48
N GLY A 156 -12.75 9.85 -14.61
CA GLY A 156 -13.38 10.92 -13.84
C GLY A 156 -14.27 10.47 -12.68
N ALA A 157 -14.30 9.17 -12.36
CA ALA A 157 -14.97 8.65 -11.18
C ALA A 157 -14.30 9.19 -9.91
N VAL A 158 -15.11 9.68 -8.99
CA VAL A 158 -14.68 10.22 -7.70
C VAL A 158 -14.70 9.11 -6.66
N VAL A 159 -13.59 8.96 -5.95
CA VAL A 159 -13.44 8.09 -4.79
C VAL A 159 -13.01 8.90 -3.58
N LYS A 160 -13.28 8.40 -2.38
CA LYS A 160 -12.79 8.99 -1.13
C LYS A 160 -12.10 7.96 -0.26
N LEU A 161 -10.90 8.30 0.22
CA LEU A 161 -10.21 7.64 1.30
C LEU A 161 -10.71 8.23 2.63
N VAL A 162 -11.11 7.38 3.56
CA VAL A 162 -11.47 7.77 4.92
C VAL A 162 -10.68 6.93 5.90
N CYS A 163 -9.94 7.57 6.80
CA CYS A 163 -9.23 6.90 7.89
C CYS A 163 -9.77 7.36 9.23
N ASN A 164 -10.37 6.43 9.97
CA ASN A 164 -10.92 6.71 11.29
C ASN A 164 -9.83 6.42 12.34
N ASN A 165 -9.21 7.47 12.88
CA ASN A 165 -8.33 7.34 14.05
C ASN A 165 -9.02 7.90 15.30
N THR A 166 -8.55 7.52 16.49
CA THR A 166 -9.18 7.87 17.79
C THR A 166 -9.26 9.36 18.08
N LYS A 167 -8.54 10.21 17.33
CA LYS A 167 -8.47 11.66 17.57
C LYS A 167 -8.96 12.52 16.39
N LYS A 168 -8.87 12.01 15.15
CA LYS A 168 -9.18 12.75 13.92
C LYS A 168 -9.57 11.78 12.81
N THR A 169 -10.50 12.18 11.96
CA THR A 169 -10.83 11.46 10.72
C THR A 169 -10.14 12.15 9.56
N LEU A 170 -9.27 11.42 8.86
CA LEU A 170 -8.68 11.89 7.60
C LEU A 170 -9.63 11.54 6.46
N VAL A 171 -9.96 12.52 5.63
CA VAL A 171 -10.75 12.33 4.41
C VAL A 171 -10.03 12.98 3.24
N GLU A 172 -9.82 12.23 2.16
CA GLU A 172 -9.21 12.74 0.94
C GLU A 172 -9.89 12.13 -0.28
N GLN A 173 -10.08 12.92 -1.34
CA GLN A 173 -10.72 12.48 -2.57
C GLN A 173 -9.69 12.28 -3.68
N GLY A 174 -9.97 11.32 -4.55
CA GLY A 174 -9.25 11.08 -5.79
C GLY A 174 -10.21 11.01 -6.96
N LYS A 175 -9.70 11.29 -8.16
CA LYS A 175 -10.41 11.07 -9.42
C LYS A 175 -9.65 10.05 -10.25
N THR A 176 -10.37 9.25 -11.01
CA THR A 176 -9.75 8.30 -11.94
C THR A 176 -9.29 8.98 -13.23
N ASP A 177 -8.18 8.48 -13.76
CA ASP A 177 -7.64 8.83 -15.07
C ASP A 177 -8.37 8.09 -16.21
N LYS A 178 -7.90 8.29 -17.45
CA LYS A 178 -8.47 7.68 -18.66
C LYS A 178 -8.43 6.15 -18.66
N ASN A 179 -7.55 5.57 -17.86
CA ASN A 179 -7.37 4.13 -17.69
C ASN A 179 -8.13 3.61 -16.45
N GLY A 180 -8.97 4.44 -15.83
CA GLY A 180 -9.76 4.10 -14.64
C GLY A 180 -8.95 4.03 -13.35
N PHE A 181 -7.66 4.40 -13.36
CA PHE A 181 -6.82 4.37 -12.16
C PHE A 181 -6.95 5.66 -11.38
N PHE A 182 -6.95 5.57 -10.05
CA PHE A 182 -6.78 6.73 -9.18
C PHE A 182 -5.57 6.54 -8.27
N TRP A 183 -5.01 7.67 -7.84
CA TRP A 183 -3.98 7.76 -6.82
C TRP A 183 -4.41 8.77 -5.74
N ILE A 184 -4.27 8.40 -4.47
CA ILE A 184 -4.45 9.31 -3.33
C ILE A 184 -3.18 9.23 -2.49
N MET A 185 -2.55 10.38 -2.23
CA MET A 185 -1.30 10.50 -1.48
C MET A 185 -1.48 11.38 -0.25
N PRO A 186 -2.12 10.84 0.80
CA PRO A 186 -2.40 11.59 2.02
C PRO A 186 -1.15 12.01 2.77
N LYS A 187 -1.04 13.33 3.02
CA LYS A 187 0.08 13.93 3.75
C LYS A 187 0.24 13.41 5.18
N LEU A 188 -0.88 13.07 5.84
CA LEU A 188 -0.93 12.73 7.27
C LEU A 188 -1.18 11.23 7.54
N LEU A 189 -0.95 10.37 6.54
CA LEU A 189 -1.10 8.92 6.70
C LEU A 189 0.26 8.22 6.58
N SER A 190 0.54 7.33 7.52
CA SER A 190 1.71 6.45 7.48
C SER A 190 1.30 4.98 7.36
N SER A 191 2.24 4.14 6.91
CA SER A 191 2.06 2.70 6.74
C SER A 191 1.80 1.93 8.03
N GLY A 192 1.84 2.56 9.21
CA GLY A 192 1.39 1.95 10.46
C GLY A 192 -0.09 2.18 10.79
N ALA A 193 -0.80 3.03 10.07
CA ALA A 193 -2.20 3.41 10.34
C ALA A 193 -3.17 3.07 9.20
N TYR A 194 -2.69 2.50 8.09
CA TYR A 194 -3.51 2.18 6.91
C TYR A 194 -4.69 1.24 7.20
N HIS A 195 -4.54 0.35 8.18
CA HIS A 195 -5.57 -0.64 8.54
C HIS A 195 -6.85 0.00 9.10
N LYS A 196 -6.80 1.28 9.49
CA LYS A 196 -7.95 2.07 9.90
C LYS A 196 -8.62 2.82 8.75
N CYS A 197 -8.11 2.66 7.54
CA CYS A 197 -8.57 3.35 6.35
C CYS A 197 -9.43 2.45 5.47
N LYS A 198 -10.42 3.08 4.84
CA LYS A 198 -11.27 2.48 3.81
C LYS A 198 -11.42 3.43 2.63
N VAL A 199 -11.59 2.88 1.43
CA VAL A 199 -11.91 3.66 0.23
C VAL A 199 -13.33 3.38 -0.22
N PHE A 200 -14.03 4.45 -0.59
CA PHE A 200 -15.43 4.44 -1.01
C PHE A 200 -15.56 5.07 -2.40
N LEU A 201 -16.41 4.51 -3.25
CA LEU A 201 -16.96 5.18 -4.41
C LEU A 201 -17.86 6.34 -3.95
N VAL A 202 -17.77 7.46 -4.65
CA VAL A 202 -18.57 8.65 -4.37
C VAL A 202 -19.52 8.93 -5.52
N SER A 203 -18.97 9.25 -6.68
CA SER A 203 -19.77 9.68 -7.84
C SER A 203 -19.01 9.47 -9.15
N SER A 204 -19.71 9.63 -10.26
CA SER A 204 -19.15 9.64 -11.60
C SER A 204 -19.89 10.70 -12.40
N ASN A 205 -19.17 11.46 -13.22
CA ASN A 205 -19.75 12.45 -14.13
C ASN A 205 -20.19 11.84 -15.48
N ASN A 206 -20.01 10.53 -15.65
CA ASN A 206 -20.44 9.82 -16.85
C ASN A 206 -21.95 9.56 -16.78
N THR A 207 -22.71 10.15 -17.69
CA THR A 207 -24.18 10.03 -17.75
C THR A 207 -24.66 8.61 -18.02
N TYR A 208 -23.85 7.78 -18.67
CA TYR A 208 -24.13 6.35 -18.83
C TYR A 208 -23.85 5.59 -17.54
N CYS A 209 -22.83 5.97 -16.75
CA CYS A 209 -22.30 5.18 -15.65
C CYS A 209 -22.14 6.00 -14.36
N ASP A 210 -23.28 6.32 -13.73
CA ASP A 210 -23.39 7.22 -12.59
C ASP A 210 -23.85 6.52 -11.30
N VAL A 211 -24.26 5.25 -11.36
CA VAL A 211 -24.73 4.50 -10.18
C VAL A 211 -23.58 3.73 -9.54
N PRO A 212 -23.09 4.11 -8.35
CA PRO A 212 -22.06 3.33 -7.66
C PRO A 212 -22.59 1.93 -7.32
N THR A 213 -21.73 0.92 -7.34
CA THR A 213 -22.03 -0.45 -6.87
C THR A 213 -21.20 -0.79 -5.64
N ASP A 214 -21.61 -1.83 -4.90
CA ASP A 214 -20.81 -2.34 -3.78
C ASP A 214 -19.87 -3.49 -4.18
N TYR A 215 -19.52 -3.57 -5.47
CA TYR A 215 -18.52 -4.52 -5.92
C TYR A 215 -17.18 -4.25 -5.21
N ASN A 216 -16.60 -5.29 -4.61
CA ASN A 216 -15.41 -5.22 -3.74
C ASN A 216 -15.47 -4.15 -2.64
N GLY A 217 -16.66 -3.85 -2.11
CA GLY A 217 -16.83 -2.88 -1.02
C GLY A 217 -16.85 -1.42 -1.50
N GLY A 218 -17.19 -1.17 -2.77
CA GLY A 218 -17.26 0.18 -3.33
C GLY A 218 -18.17 1.14 -2.53
N LYS A 219 -19.29 0.69 -1.96
CA LYS A 219 -20.18 1.53 -1.12
C LYS A 219 -19.92 1.35 0.37
N SER A 220 -19.66 0.12 0.79
CA SER A 220 -19.49 -0.25 2.21
C SER A 220 -18.09 0.08 2.76
N GLY A 221 -17.14 0.37 1.87
CA GLY A 221 -15.77 0.77 2.17
C GLY A 221 -14.80 -0.39 2.09
N ALA A 222 -13.89 -0.33 1.12
CA ALA A 222 -12.91 -1.37 0.87
C ALA A 222 -11.61 -1.14 1.64
N LEU A 223 -11.06 -2.22 2.18
CA LEU A 223 -9.80 -2.21 2.92
C LEU A 223 -8.59 -2.10 1.99
N LEU A 224 -7.60 -1.34 2.44
CA LEU A 224 -6.32 -1.20 1.76
C LEU A 224 -5.49 -2.48 1.89
N LYS A 225 -4.86 -2.92 0.79
CA LYS A 225 -3.95 -4.07 0.75
C LYS A 225 -2.54 -3.61 0.46
N TYR A 226 -1.60 -3.90 1.35
CA TYR A 226 -0.19 -3.60 1.10
C TYR A 226 0.28 -4.32 -0.16
N THR A 227 0.92 -3.57 -1.06
CA THR A 227 1.49 -4.10 -2.30
C THR A 227 2.98 -3.80 -2.31
N PRO A 228 3.84 -4.81 -2.11
CA PRO A 228 5.27 -4.62 -2.17
C PRO A 228 5.67 -4.04 -3.53
N LEU A 229 6.53 -3.02 -3.50
CA LEU A 229 7.13 -2.50 -4.72
C LEU A 229 8.00 -3.59 -5.37
N PRO A 230 8.02 -3.70 -6.71
CA PRO A 230 8.93 -4.60 -7.40
C PRO A 230 10.36 -4.34 -6.93
N LYS A 231 11.10 -5.41 -6.62
CA LYS A 231 12.53 -5.27 -6.35
C LYS A 231 13.21 -4.76 -7.62
N PRO A 232 14.14 -3.80 -7.52
CA PRO A 232 14.96 -3.39 -8.64
C PRO A 232 15.60 -4.63 -9.31
N PRO A 233 15.70 -4.68 -10.65
CA PRO A 233 16.42 -5.76 -11.32
C PRO A 233 17.85 -5.83 -10.77
N ALA A 234 18.29 -7.03 -10.37
CA ALA A 234 19.62 -7.23 -9.77
C ALA A 234 20.79 -6.82 -10.69
N ALA A 235 20.53 -6.60 -11.98
CA ALA A 235 21.50 -6.24 -13.00
C ALA A 235 21.56 -4.74 -13.34
N SER A 236 20.79 -3.86 -12.67
CA SER A 236 20.90 -2.42 -12.95
C SER A 236 22.08 -1.81 -12.21
N SER A 237 23.13 -1.44 -12.94
CA SER A 237 24.27 -0.64 -12.45
C SER A 237 23.90 0.82 -12.10
N LEU A 238 22.66 1.23 -12.37
CA LEU A 238 22.14 2.54 -12.01
C LEU A 238 21.63 2.54 -10.56
N PRO A 239 21.89 3.61 -9.79
CA PRO A 239 21.33 3.76 -8.45
C PRO A 239 19.80 3.88 -8.55
N VAL A 240 19.08 2.77 -8.31
CA VAL A 240 17.62 2.78 -8.28
C VAL A 240 17.17 3.43 -6.97
N LYS A 241 16.75 4.69 -7.05
CA LYS A 241 16.17 5.43 -5.92
C LYS A 241 14.86 4.75 -5.52
N LEU A 242 14.88 4.04 -4.39
CA LEU A 242 13.69 3.37 -3.87
C LEU A 242 12.62 4.42 -3.55
N PRO A 243 11.33 4.17 -3.86
CA PRO A 243 10.26 5.07 -3.50
C PRO A 243 10.25 5.33 -1.98
N THR A 244 10.04 6.59 -1.62
CA THR A 244 10.00 7.04 -0.22
C THR A 244 8.66 6.74 0.45
N TYR A 245 7.72 6.08 -0.24
CA TYR A 245 6.38 5.75 0.22
C TYR A 245 6.04 4.28 -0.04
N ASP A 246 5.10 3.75 0.74
CA ASP A 246 4.53 2.41 0.55
C ASP A 246 3.26 2.49 -0.31
N VAL A 247 3.08 1.52 -1.22
CA VAL A 247 1.90 1.45 -2.08
C VAL A 247 0.88 0.48 -1.51
N PHE A 248 -0.36 0.94 -1.44
CA PHE A 248 -1.51 0.14 -1.03
C PHE A 248 -2.53 0.11 -2.16
N THR A 249 -2.95 -1.09 -2.55
CA THR A 249 -3.98 -1.30 -3.56
C THR A 249 -5.35 -1.48 -2.94
N VAL A 250 -6.40 -1.11 -3.68
CA VAL A 250 -7.79 -1.26 -3.26
C VAL A 250 -8.71 -1.44 -4.48
N GLY A 251 -9.86 -2.07 -4.27
CA GLY A 251 -10.78 -2.41 -5.36
C GLY A 251 -10.36 -3.67 -6.12
N PRO A 252 -10.63 -3.77 -7.44
CA PRO A 252 -11.27 -2.77 -8.29
C PRO A 252 -12.74 -2.51 -7.90
N PHE A 253 -13.22 -1.30 -8.20
CA PHE A 253 -14.60 -0.88 -7.98
C PHE A 253 -15.41 -0.83 -9.28
N GLY A 254 -16.73 -0.74 -9.16
CA GLY A 254 -17.62 -0.63 -10.31
C GLY A 254 -18.73 0.38 -10.12
N PHE A 255 -18.99 1.18 -11.16
CA PHE A 255 -20.28 1.81 -11.40
C PHE A 255 -21.10 0.93 -12.33
N GLU A 256 -22.42 1.01 -12.22
CA GLU A 256 -23.34 0.40 -13.16
C GLU A 256 -24.10 1.47 -13.96
N PRO A 257 -24.75 1.07 -15.06
CA PRO A 257 -25.41 2.03 -15.90
C PRO A 257 -26.56 2.74 -15.21
N SER A 258 -26.75 4.01 -15.57
CA SER A 258 -27.78 4.86 -15.01
C SER A 258 -29.15 4.22 -15.11
N LYS A 259 -29.99 4.45 -14.10
CA LYS A 259 -31.38 4.01 -14.12
C LYS A 259 -32.16 4.61 -15.29
N LYS A 260 -31.71 5.77 -15.78
CA LYS A 260 -32.27 6.48 -16.93
C LYS A 260 -31.92 5.82 -18.27
N VAL A 261 -30.91 4.95 -18.30
CA VAL A 261 -30.51 4.24 -19.51
C VAL A 261 -31.27 2.90 -19.57
N PRO A 262 -32.10 2.68 -20.60
CA PRO A 262 -32.76 1.40 -20.80
C PRO A 262 -31.71 0.34 -21.16
N CYS A 263 -31.61 -0.71 -20.36
CA CYS A 263 -30.78 -1.87 -20.65
C CYS A 263 -31.64 -2.91 -21.36
N LYS A 264 -31.30 -3.26 -22.60
CA LYS A 264 -31.84 -4.45 -23.26
C LYS A 264 -31.37 -5.68 -22.47
N LYS A 265 -32.31 -6.56 -22.13
CA LYS A 265 -32.04 -7.82 -21.45
C LYS A 265 -31.44 -8.82 -22.43
#